data_AF-A0A9E3UZF4-F1
#
_entry.id   AF-A0A9E3UZF4-F1
#
_cell.length_a   1.000
_cell.length_b   1.000
_cell.length_c   1.000
_cell.angle_alpha   90.00
_cell.angle_beta   90.00
_cell.angle_gamma   90.00
#
_symmetry.space_group_name_H-M   'P 1'
#
loop_
_entity.id
_entity.type
_entity.pdbx_description
1 polymer ?
#
loop_
_entity_poly.entity_id
_entity_poly.type
_entity_poly.pdbx_seq_one_letter_code
_entity_poly.pdbx_strand_id
1 'polypeptide(L)'
;MVFLVFGSQQVRNIRQVWNNLNVFTANNRVSNLSQLGLTTQTNPRTNLTGYLFDGLTFVATAQGNAQLGLSVTALGDINGDGLADFMIGAPGAFDATGLVPNSGRAYLVYGSRTINMNRLTQQVNFDNLGPNDPAVVTFTTTSGGARLGQTVAGVGGVLADGKQDVAIGAPSFMGGSGAVFVDAGTNLQTPVTRTIVANAIGTTAQPGLVLQGTAGENAGSAVSRAGDFDGDGTADLLVGSPAAATNTGRAYLIYGGSNLITTNGQPLLLSQIGTSTLPGASFAGTASGDRTGFAVNSAGDFNGDGRGDIMIGSPGWMTGQGRVDLIYGRTPRTQGNFTLDALGTSPFTFAEFQGDLTAGTMPMAGYAMSPVRDMNGDGLNEIVIGSPGFNSGSGAAYLIPGNPNPLTGILQLSQNEQAPIFGITFVTSQPAAPNFVGAAVSGNLFSPQVDGNNIGDVIIGAPGFSLSAAFQFTGAAFLLQGEFLGLRVPPRQPAITSDLAVGTPPFF
;
A
#
# COMPACT_ATOMS: atom_id res chain seq x y z
N MET A 1 -19.19 2.09 -8.48
CA MET A 1 -18.94 3.55 -8.44
C MET A 1 -18.17 3.81 -7.18
N VAL A 2 -16.96 4.35 -7.22
CA VAL A 2 -16.20 4.68 -6.00
C VAL A 2 -16.59 6.09 -5.54
N PHE A 3 -16.51 6.37 -4.24
CA PHE A 3 -16.70 7.70 -3.65
C PHE A 3 -15.43 8.16 -2.92
N LEU A 4 -15.13 9.46 -2.93
CA LEU A 4 -14.01 10.04 -2.17
C LEU A 4 -14.55 11.04 -1.14
N VAL A 5 -14.25 10.80 0.14
CA VAL A 5 -14.77 11.58 1.27
C VAL A 5 -13.62 12.24 2.02
N PHE A 6 -13.65 13.58 2.13
CA PHE A 6 -12.69 14.31 2.96
C PHE A 6 -13.30 14.63 4.32
N GLY A 7 -12.53 14.43 5.39
CA GLY A 7 -12.82 14.96 6.73
C GLY A 7 -12.09 16.28 6.94
N SER A 8 -12.75 17.30 7.50
CA SER A 8 -12.11 18.55 7.91
C SER A 8 -12.60 18.95 9.30
N GLN A 9 -11.68 19.18 10.26
CA GLN A 9 -11.98 19.71 11.59
C GLN A 9 -11.81 21.24 11.63
N GLN A 10 -12.76 21.98 11.08
CA GLN A 10 -12.84 23.42 11.37
C GLN A 10 -13.19 23.76 12.83
N VAL A 11 -13.11 22.82 13.80
CA VAL A 11 -13.40 23.10 15.22
C VAL A 11 -12.45 22.35 16.15
N ARG A 12 -11.60 23.08 16.87
CA ARG A 12 -10.75 22.56 17.96
C ARG A 12 -11.61 22.22 19.20
N ASN A 13 -11.27 21.14 19.91
CA ASN A 13 -11.76 20.76 21.26
C ASN A 13 -13.16 20.13 21.43
N ILE A 14 -13.68 19.35 20.47
CA ILE A 14 -14.88 18.54 20.72
C ILE A 14 -14.59 17.07 20.41
N ARG A 15 -14.93 16.18 21.35
CA ARG A 15 -15.09 14.74 21.13
C ARG A 15 -16.21 14.57 20.09
N GLN A 16 -15.88 14.59 18.80
CA GLN A 16 -16.86 14.70 17.73
C GLN A 16 -17.36 13.31 17.34
N VAL A 17 -18.41 12.87 18.03
CA VAL A 17 -19.27 11.80 17.53
C VAL A 17 -19.86 12.31 16.22
N TRP A 18 -19.66 11.57 15.13
CA TRP A 18 -20.10 11.92 13.76
C TRP A 18 -21.64 11.79 13.59
N ASN A 19 -22.40 12.20 14.60
CA ASN A 19 -23.86 12.11 14.65
C ASN A 19 -24.54 13.47 14.38
N ASN A 20 -23.79 14.57 14.17
CA ASN A 20 -24.37 15.89 13.95
C ASN A 20 -24.19 16.43 12.52
N LEU A 21 -25.28 16.31 11.77
CA LEU A 21 -25.53 16.59 10.37
C LEU A 21 -25.34 18.04 9.87
N ASN A 22 -24.65 18.96 10.56
CA ASN A 22 -24.70 20.38 10.20
C ASN A 22 -23.34 21.10 10.01
N VAL A 23 -22.19 20.44 10.17
CA VAL A 23 -20.87 21.12 10.17
C VAL A 23 -19.95 20.69 9.01
N PHE A 24 -20.50 20.44 7.82
CA PHE A 24 -19.67 20.37 6.62
C PHE A 24 -20.17 21.34 5.57
N THR A 25 -19.30 22.23 5.11
CA THR A 25 -19.48 22.95 3.85
C THR A 25 -19.44 21.94 2.71
N ALA A 26 -20.27 22.14 1.68
CA ALA A 26 -20.47 21.16 0.60
C ALA A 26 -19.23 20.90 -0.29
N ASN A 27 -18.12 21.59 -0.05
CA ASN A 27 -16.93 21.59 -0.90
C ASN A 27 -15.95 20.45 -0.62
N ASN A 28 -16.15 19.66 0.44
CA ASN A 28 -15.18 18.64 0.90
C ASN A 28 -15.60 17.20 0.56
N ARG A 29 -16.43 16.96 -0.45
CA ARG A 29 -16.86 15.59 -0.82
C ARG A 29 -17.00 15.44 -2.33
N VAL A 30 -16.42 14.37 -2.86
CA VAL A 30 -16.58 13.97 -4.25
C VAL A 30 -17.61 12.85 -4.30
N SER A 31 -18.61 13.01 -5.17
CA SER A 31 -19.69 12.05 -5.37
C SER A 31 -19.29 10.88 -6.27
N ASN A 32 -20.24 10.36 -7.05
CA ASN A 32 -20.01 9.38 -8.10
C ASN A 32 -18.83 9.81 -9.00
N LEU A 33 -17.71 9.07 -8.91
CA LEU A 33 -16.52 9.36 -9.72
C LEU A 33 -16.75 9.21 -11.22
N SER A 34 -17.85 8.59 -11.67
CA SER A 34 -18.24 8.61 -13.10
C SER A 34 -18.65 9.99 -13.61
N GLN A 35 -18.78 10.98 -12.72
CA GLN A 35 -19.09 12.37 -13.05
C GLN A 35 -17.87 13.30 -12.88
N LEU A 36 -16.68 12.78 -12.58
CA LEU A 36 -15.46 13.60 -12.46
C LEU A 36 -15.27 14.46 -13.71
N GLY A 37 -14.94 15.74 -13.53
CA GLY A 37 -14.73 16.71 -14.60
C GLY A 37 -16.01 17.19 -15.29
N LEU A 38 -17.21 16.72 -14.89
CA LEU A 38 -18.48 17.15 -15.47
C LEU A 38 -19.16 18.24 -14.62
N THR A 39 -19.77 19.22 -15.27
CA THR A 39 -20.61 20.26 -14.61
C THR A 39 -21.84 19.68 -13.91
N THR A 40 -22.23 18.46 -14.24
CA THR A 40 -23.36 17.72 -13.67
C THR A 40 -22.99 16.90 -12.43
N GLN A 41 -21.75 16.98 -11.97
CA GLN A 41 -21.32 16.30 -10.75
C GLN A 41 -22.21 16.68 -9.56
N THR A 42 -22.80 15.66 -8.94
CA THR A 42 -23.90 15.80 -7.99
C THR A 42 -23.42 15.50 -6.58
N ASN A 43 -23.50 16.41 -5.60
CA ASN A 43 -23.03 16.12 -4.25
C ASN A 43 -23.84 14.98 -3.58
N PRO A 44 -23.19 13.96 -2.97
CA PRO A 44 -23.90 12.78 -2.48
C PRO A 44 -24.72 13.04 -1.20
N ARG A 45 -24.52 14.19 -0.55
CA ARG A 45 -25.26 14.60 0.66
C ARG A 45 -26.43 15.51 0.34
N THR A 46 -26.25 16.47 -0.56
CA THR A 46 -27.29 17.47 -0.89
C THR A 46 -28.08 17.12 -2.14
N ASN A 47 -27.59 16.18 -2.96
CA ASN A 47 -28.12 15.83 -4.28
C ASN A 47 -28.18 17.01 -5.26
N LEU A 48 -27.40 18.07 -5.00
CA LEU A 48 -27.31 19.26 -5.85
C LEU A 48 -26.18 19.09 -6.87
N THR A 49 -26.41 19.53 -8.11
CA THR A 49 -25.41 19.57 -9.19
C THR A 49 -24.56 20.84 -9.12
N GLY A 50 -23.42 20.86 -9.83
CA GLY A 50 -22.56 22.04 -9.96
C GLY A 50 -21.31 22.03 -9.08
N TYR A 51 -20.92 20.88 -8.53
CA TYR A 51 -19.68 20.73 -7.76
C TYR A 51 -18.59 20.16 -8.66
N LEU A 52 -17.92 21.05 -9.40
CA LEU A 52 -16.85 20.68 -10.33
C LEU A 52 -15.60 20.20 -9.58
N PHE A 53 -15.28 18.91 -9.71
CA PHE A 53 -13.98 18.38 -9.37
C PHE A 53 -13.22 17.96 -10.62
N ASP A 54 -12.01 18.47 -10.71
CA ASP A 54 -11.00 18.09 -11.66
C ASP A 54 -10.60 16.61 -11.44
N GLY A 55 -10.61 15.79 -12.50
CA GLY A 55 -10.27 14.38 -12.40
C GLY A 55 -10.15 13.66 -13.74
N LEU A 56 -9.43 12.54 -13.72
CA LEU A 56 -9.16 11.70 -14.87
C LEU A 56 -9.46 10.22 -14.56
N THR A 57 -10.10 9.52 -15.50
CA THR A 57 -10.33 8.07 -15.39
C THR A 57 -9.33 7.30 -16.22
N PHE A 58 -8.62 6.34 -15.63
CA PHE A 58 -7.79 5.39 -16.35
C PHE A 58 -8.56 4.09 -16.60
N VAL A 59 -8.47 3.55 -17.81
CA VAL A 59 -9.11 2.29 -18.19
C VAL A 59 -8.16 1.38 -18.98
N ALA A 60 -8.42 0.08 -18.91
CA ALA A 60 -7.88 -0.93 -19.79
C ALA A 60 -9.08 -1.69 -20.36
N THR A 61 -9.44 -1.39 -21.61
CA THR A 61 -10.68 -1.87 -22.23
C THR A 61 -10.50 -3.10 -23.10
N ALA A 62 -9.26 -3.56 -23.32
CA ALA A 62 -9.00 -4.71 -24.18
C ALA A 62 -9.71 -5.97 -23.67
N GLN A 63 -9.90 -6.11 -22.35
CA GLN A 63 -10.54 -7.27 -21.73
C GLN A 63 -11.40 -6.87 -20.53
N GLY A 64 -12.48 -7.64 -20.29
CA GLY A 64 -13.25 -7.55 -19.05
C GLY A 64 -12.44 -8.05 -17.86
N ASN A 65 -12.59 -7.40 -16.69
CA ASN A 65 -11.95 -7.80 -15.43
C ASN A 65 -10.40 -7.79 -15.45
N ALA A 66 -9.78 -6.82 -16.14
CA ALA A 66 -8.32 -6.62 -16.10
C ALA A 66 -7.75 -6.34 -14.69
N GLN A 67 -8.62 -6.02 -13.72
CA GLN A 67 -8.24 -5.63 -12.34
C GLN A 67 -7.30 -4.42 -12.31
N LEU A 68 -7.45 -3.49 -13.27
CA LEU A 68 -6.69 -2.24 -13.29
C LEU A 68 -6.94 -1.46 -11.99
N GLY A 69 -5.87 -1.03 -11.33
CA GLY A 69 -5.96 -0.32 -10.06
C GLY A 69 -5.98 -1.23 -8.84
N LEU A 70 -5.78 -2.55 -8.99
CA LEU A 70 -5.61 -3.43 -7.82
C LEU A 70 -4.41 -3.01 -6.96
N SER A 71 -3.34 -2.55 -7.60
CA SER A 71 -2.20 -1.92 -6.95
C SER A 71 -1.89 -0.60 -7.63
N VAL A 72 -1.53 0.40 -6.82
CA VAL A 72 -1.11 1.73 -7.28
C VAL A 72 0.03 2.18 -6.37
N THR A 73 1.06 2.80 -6.94
CA THR A 73 2.17 3.37 -6.18
C THR A 73 2.62 4.68 -6.81
N ALA A 74 2.93 5.67 -5.97
CA ALA A 74 3.61 6.87 -6.42
C ALA A 74 5.10 6.54 -6.61
N LEU A 75 5.70 7.03 -7.69
CA LEU A 75 7.13 6.84 -7.95
C LEU A 75 7.95 8.10 -7.64
N GLY A 76 7.29 9.24 -7.46
CA GLY A 76 7.95 10.54 -7.54
C GLY A 76 8.38 10.83 -8.98
N ASP A 77 9.32 11.74 -9.15
CA ASP A 77 9.87 12.09 -10.47
C ASP A 77 10.98 11.09 -10.85
N ILE A 78 10.62 10.03 -11.57
CA ILE A 78 11.54 8.92 -11.90
C ILE A 78 12.50 9.28 -13.05
N ASN A 79 12.14 10.30 -13.84
CA ASN A 79 12.85 10.71 -15.05
C ASN A 79 13.55 12.08 -14.89
N GLY A 80 13.37 12.77 -13.76
CA GLY A 80 14.00 14.05 -13.44
C GLY A 80 13.40 15.26 -14.17
N ASP A 81 12.17 15.17 -14.66
CA ASP A 81 11.51 16.24 -15.43
C ASP A 81 10.75 17.27 -14.57
N GLY A 82 10.74 17.06 -13.25
CA GLY A 82 10.09 17.88 -12.25
C GLY A 82 8.60 17.57 -12.06
N LEU A 83 8.09 16.49 -12.65
CA LEU A 83 6.71 16.03 -12.50
C LEU A 83 6.69 14.65 -11.85
N ALA A 84 5.72 14.41 -10.96
CA ALA A 84 5.59 13.11 -10.32
C ALA A 84 4.96 12.07 -11.27
N ASP A 85 5.55 10.89 -11.29
CA ASP A 85 5.12 9.70 -11.99
C ASP A 85 4.47 8.71 -11.02
N PHE A 86 3.72 7.75 -11.56
CA PHE A 86 3.10 6.70 -10.76
C PHE A 86 2.94 5.41 -11.56
N MET A 87 2.69 4.31 -10.85
CA MET A 87 2.41 3.02 -11.47
C MET A 87 1.04 2.47 -11.06
N ILE A 88 0.40 1.76 -12.00
CA ILE A 88 -0.84 1.03 -11.79
C ILE A 88 -0.67 -0.42 -12.24
N GLY A 89 -1.07 -1.36 -11.38
CA GLY A 89 -1.16 -2.78 -11.71
C GLY A 89 -2.52 -3.21 -12.28
N ALA A 90 -2.50 -4.18 -13.19
CA ALA A 90 -3.66 -4.85 -13.78
C ALA A 90 -3.41 -6.36 -13.90
N PRO A 91 -3.39 -7.11 -12.78
CA PRO A 91 -3.01 -8.52 -12.77
C PRO A 91 -3.99 -9.47 -13.48
N GLY A 92 -5.23 -9.03 -13.72
CA GLY A 92 -6.21 -9.78 -14.50
C GLY A 92 -6.08 -9.53 -16.01
N ALA A 93 -5.23 -8.60 -16.44
CA ALA A 93 -5.05 -8.30 -17.85
C ALA A 93 -4.38 -9.46 -18.60
N PHE A 94 -4.64 -9.53 -19.91
CA PHE A 94 -3.94 -10.44 -20.80
C PHE A 94 -2.60 -9.83 -21.20
N ASP A 95 -1.75 -10.53 -21.93
CA ASP A 95 -0.54 -9.94 -22.49
C ASP A 95 -0.88 -8.92 -23.58
N ALA A 96 0.13 -8.19 -24.08
CA ALA A 96 -0.05 -7.17 -25.13
C ALA A 96 -0.63 -7.73 -26.44
N THR A 97 -0.50 -9.03 -26.72
CA THR A 97 -1.10 -9.67 -27.90
C THR A 97 -2.56 -10.08 -27.69
N GLY A 98 -3.03 -10.12 -26.43
CA GLY A 98 -4.36 -10.60 -26.08
C GLY A 98 -4.51 -12.13 -26.16
N LEU A 99 -3.40 -12.87 -26.20
CA LEU A 99 -3.39 -14.32 -26.40
C LEU A 99 -3.06 -15.09 -25.12
N VAL A 100 -2.47 -14.44 -24.12
CA VAL A 100 -2.05 -15.06 -22.87
C VAL A 100 -2.94 -14.57 -21.72
N PRO A 101 -3.97 -15.34 -21.33
CA PRO A 101 -4.91 -14.91 -20.30
C PRO A 101 -4.26 -14.80 -18.93
N ASN A 102 -4.65 -13.79 -18.15
CA ASN A 102 -4.19 -13.54 -16.78
C ASN A 102 -2.66 -13.48 -16.61
N SER A 103 -1.90 -13.17 -17.67
CA SER A 103 -0.47 -12.89 -17.55
C SER A 103 -0.23 -11.66 -16.66
N GLY A 104 -1.18 -10.72 -16.65
CA GLY A 104 -1.13 -9.45 -15.94
C GLY A 104 -0.31 -8.40 -16.68
N ARG A 105 -0.53 -7.13 -16.31
CA ARG A 105 0.20 -5.97 -16.79
C ARG A 105 0.47 -4.99 -15.64
N ALA A 106 1.49 -4.17 -15.80
CA ALA A 106 1.68 -2.96 -14.99
C ALA A 106 1.98 -1.77 -15.91
N TYR A 107 1.58 -0.58 -15.50
CA TYR A 107 1.70 0.64 -16.29
C TYR A 107 2.43 1.68 -15.48
N LEU A 108 3.58 2.16 -15.94
CA LEU A 108 4.19 3.39 -15.46
C LEU A 108 3.64 4.54 -16.29
N VAL A 109 3.03 5.50 -15.63
CA VAL A 109 2.44 6.70 -16.24
C VAL A 109 3.32 7.88 -15.89
N TYR A 110 3.87 8.54 -16.91
CA TYR A 110 4.67 9.73 -16.69
C TYR A 110 3.79 10.94 -16.35
N GLY A 111 4.25 11.73 -15.38
CA GLY A 111 3.73 13.06 -15.14
C GLY A 111 3.84 13.91 -16.40
N SER A 112 2.83 14.71 -16.71
CA SER A 112 2.91 15.61 -17.85
C SER A 112 2.05 16.86 -17.67
N ARG A 113 2.64 18.00 -18.05
CA ARG A 113 1.92 19.29 -18.17
C ARG A 113 0.90 19.30 -19.31
N THR A 114 0.98 18.33 -20.23
CA THR A 114 0.03 18.19 -21.35
C THR A 114 -1.26 17.48 -20.94
N ILE A 115 -1.33 16.89 -19.74
CA ILE A 115 -2.59 16.44 -19.14
C ILE A 115 -3.43 17.68 -18.82
N ASN A 116 -4.06 18.23 -19.85
CA ASN A 116 -4.96 19.36 -19.74
C ASN A 116 -6.38 18.82 -19.68
N MET A 117 -6.98 18.84 -18.49
CA MET A 117 -8.31 18.27 -18.27
C MET A 117 -9.45 19.02 -18.95
N ASN A 118 -9.18 20.21 -19.52
CA ASN A 118 -10.11 20.92 -20.40
C ASN A 118 -10.08 20.40 -21.85
N ARG A 119 -9.10 19.56 -22.22
CA ARG A 119 -8.88 19.04 -23.58
C ARG A 119 -8.95 17.52 -23.68
N LEU A 120 -8.96 16.82 -22.56
CA LEU A 120 -9.16 15.38 -22.50
C LEU A 120 -10.66 15.06 -22.49
N THR A 121 -11.06 13.93 -23.08
CA THR A 121 -12.37 13.31 -22.85
C THR A 121 -12.49 12.74 -21.44
N GLN A 122 -11.63 13.17 -20.51
CA GLN A 122 -11.56 12.77 -19.10
C GLN A 122 -11.35 11.26 -18.90
N GLN A 123 -10.81 10.59 -19.92
CA GLN A 123 -10.45 9.17 -19.89
C GLN A 123 -9.13 8.93 -20.66
N VAL A 124 -8.21 8.17 -20.05
CA VAL A 124 -7.00 7.62 -20.69
C VAL A 124 -7.16 6.10 -20.79
N ASN A 125 -7.05 5.56 -22.00
CA ASN A 125 -7.17 4.13 -22.24
C ASN A 125 -5.79 3.52 -22.52
N PHE A 126 -5.28 2.72 -21.59
CA PHE A 126 -3.95 2.12 -21.74
C PHE A 126 -3.83 1.12 -22.89
N ASP A 127 -4.95 0.62 -23.41
CA ASP A 127 -4.96 -0.25 -24.59
C ASP A 127 -5.02 0.51 -25.93
N ASN A 128 -5.32 1.81 -25.88
CA ASN A 128 -5.47 2.65 -27.07
C ASN A 128 -5.20 4.12 -26.70
N LEU A 129 -3.92 4.43 -26.46
CA LEU A 129 -3.49 5.77 -26.08
C LEU A 129 -3.61 6.75 -27.26
N GLY A 130 -4.23 7.90 -27.00
CA GLY A 130 -4.35 9.00 -27.94
C GLY A 130 -3.10 9.89 -27.98
N PRO A 131 -3.02 10.81 -28.96
CA PRO A 131 -1.86 11.69 -29.14
C PRO A 131 -1.67 12.73 -28.02
N ASN A 132 -2.67 12.93 -27.15
CA ASN A 132 -2.61 13.86 -26.02
C ASN A 132 -2.52 13.14 -24.66
N ASP A 133 -2.54 11.81 -24.66
CA ASP A 133 -2.42 11.02 -23.44
C ASP A 133 -0.99 11.08 -22.91
N PRO A 134 -0.77 10.87 -21.60
CA PRO A 134 0.57 10.79 -21.05
C PRO A 134 1.36 9.65 -21.70
N ALA A 135 2.69 9.78 -21.71
CA ALA A 135 3.55 8.67 -22.06
C ALA A 135 3.38 7.54 -21.03
N VAL A 136 3.32 6.30 -21.50
CA VAL A 136 3.12 5.12 -20.64
C VAL A 136 4.10 4.00 -21.00
N VAL A 137 4.80 3.48 -20.01
CA VAL A 137 5.53 2.20 -20.15
C VAL A 137 4.62 1.07 -19.69
N THR A 138 4.31 0.15 -20.59
CA THR A 138 3.53 -1.05 -20.28
C THR A 138 4.47 -2.22 -20.04
N PHE A 139 4.44 -2.76 -18.83
CA PHE A 139 5.12 -4.00 -18.47
C PHE A 139 4.20 -5.20 -18.71
N THR A 140 4.74 -6.22 -19.36
CA THR A 140 4.02 -7.44 -19.74
C THR A 140 4.85 -8.67 -19.42
N THR A 141 4.24 -9.86 -19.42
CA THR A 141 4.96 -11.13 -19.35
C THR A 141 4.36 -12.12 -20.32
N THR A 142 5.19 -13.04 -20.82
CA THR A 142 4.76 -14.15 -21.68
C THR A 142 4.29 -15.37 -20.86
N SER A 143 4.42 -15.34 -19.53
CA SER A 143 3.97 -16.43 -18.66
C SER A 143 2.47 -16.31 -18.40
N GLY A 144 1.69 -17.28 -18.90
CA GLY A 144 0.27 -17.39 -18.63
C GLY A 144 -0.04 -17.51 -17.14
N GLY A 145 -1.12 -16.84 -16.71
CA GLY A 145 -1.56 -16.85 -15.32
C GLY A 145 -0.61 -16.19 -14.32
N ALA A 146 0.45 -15.51 -14.75
CA ALA A 146 1.46 -14.96 -13.84
C ALA A 146 0.95 -13.85 -12.91
N ARG A 147 -0.14 -13.16 -13.29
CA ARG A 147 -0.73 -12.04 -12.55
C ARG A 147 0.28 -10.91 -12.28
N LEU A 148 1.11 -10.58 -13.28
CA LEU A 148 2.04 -9.44 -13.23
C LEU A 148 1.29 -8.14 -12.89
N GLY A 149 1.87 -7.33 -12.00
CA GLY A 149 1.22 -6.11 -11.51
C GLY A 149 0.24 -6.37 -10.37
N GLN A 150 0.27 -7.55 -9.74
CA GLN A 150 -0.48 -7.76 -8.50
C GLN A 150 -0.01 -6.81 -7.40
N THR A 151 1.28 -6.49 -7.40
CA THR A 151 1.87 -5.40 -6.62
C THR A 151 2.81 -4.63 -7.53
N VAL A 152 2.86 -3.32 -7.33
CA VAL A 152 3.82 -2.40 -7.95
C VAL A 152 4.40 -1.54 -6.83
N ALA A 153 5.70 -1.26 -6.88
CA ALA A 153 6.38 -0.44 -5.89
C ALA A 153 7.50 0.39 -6.52
N GLY A 154 7.60 1.67 -6.15
CA GLY A 154 8.86 2.41 -6.28
C GLY A 154 9.81 1.94 -5.18
N VAL A 155 10.96 1.40 -5.55
CA VAL A 155 11.89 0.78 -4.58
C VAL A 155 13.16 1.60 -4.37
N GLY A 156 13.20 2.83 -4.90
CA GLY A 156 14.36 3.71 -4.83
C GLY A 156 15.55 3.11 -5.60
N GLY A 157 16.76 3.58 -5.33
CA GLY A 157 17.98 3.01 -5.93
C GLY A 157 18.46 1.73 -5.23
N VAL A 158 17.61 0.70 -5.16
CA VAL A 158 17.97 -0.60 -4.53
C VAL A 158 19.09 -1.32 -5.28
N LEU A 159 19.24 -1.05 -6.56
CA LEU A 159 20.32 -1.59 -7.39
C LEU A 159 21.59 -0.72 -7.35
N ALA A 160 21.59 0.39 -6.59
CA ALA A 160 22.72 1.31 -6.43
C ALA A 160 23.36 1.77 -7.76
N ASP A 161 22.57 1.92 -8.82
CA ASP A 161 23.04 2.31 -10.16
C ASP A 161 22.91 3.83 -10.41
N GLY A 162 22.49 4.59 -9.39
CA GLY A 162 22.26 6.03 -9.43
C GLY A 162 20.91 6.43 -10.01
N LYS A 163 20.01 5.48 -10.31
CA LYS A 163 18.65 5.74 -10.78
C LYS A 163 17.64 5.20 -9.77
N GLN A 164 16.39 5.60 -9.98
CA GLN A 164 15.25 5.10 -9.22
C GLN A 164 14.73 3.83 -9.88
N ASP A 165 14.65 2.75 -9.10
CA ASP A 165 14.21 1.44 -9.55
C ASP A 165 12.72 1.23 -9.25
N VAL A 166 12.08 0.39 -10.08
CA VAL A 166 10.69 -0.01 -9.89
C VAL A 166 10.58 -1.51 -9.79
N ALA A 167 9.72 -2.00 -8.90
CA ALA A 167 9.48 -3.43 -8.70
C ALA A 167 8.04 -3.81 -9.05
N ILE A 168 7.88 -4.97 -9.68
CA ILE A 168 6.60 -5.50 -10.15
C ILE A 168 6.49 -6.96 -9.73
N GLY A 169 5.47 -7.28 -8.94
CA GLY A 169 5.21 -8.65 -8.51
C GLY A 169 4.32 -9.43 -9.48
N ALA A 170 4.64 -10.71 -9.64
CA ALA A 170 3.89 -11.69 -10.42
C ALA A 170 3.79 -13.00 -9.62
N PRO A 171 2.92 -13.07 -8.59
CA PRO A 171 2.91 -14.16 -7.63
C PRO A 171 2.57 -15.52 -8.24
N SER A 172 1.88 -15.56 -9.37
CA SER A 172 1.51 -16.81 -10.01
C SER A 172 2.49 -17.21 -11.14
N PHE A 173 3.61 -16.49 -11.29
CA PHE A 173 4.65 -16.78 -12.27
C PHE A 173 5.21 -18.20 -12.10
N MET A 174 5.40 -18.90 -13.23
CA MET A 174 5.87 -20.28 -13.30
C MET A 174 5.19 -21.23 -12.30
N GLY A 175 3.86 -21.35 -12.43
CA GLY A 175 3.06 -22.31 -11.65
C GLY A 175 2.95 -21.96 -10.17
N GLY A 176 2.92 -20.67 -9.82
CA GLY A 176 2.82 -20.23 -8.42
C GLY A 176 4.14 -20.17 -7.67
N SER A 177 5.27 -20.32 -8.35
CA SER A 177 6.57 -20.00 -7.74
C SER A 177 6.62 -18.54 -7.32
N GLY A 178 6.08 -17.69 -8.21
CA GLY A 178 6.06 -16.25 -8.05
C GLY A 178 7.41 -15.61 -8.36
N ALA A 179 7.36 -14.35 -8.78
CA ALA A 179 8.53 -13.55 -9.08
C ALA A 179 8.31 -12.08 -8.74
N VAL A 180 9.42 -11.38 -8.52
CA VAL A 180 9.51 -9.92 -8.49
C VAL A 180 10.51 -9.48 -9.55
N PHE A 181 10.06 -8.61 -10.45
CA PHE A 181 10.90 -8.01 -11.46
C PHE A 181 11.25 -6.59 -11.02
N VAL A 182 12.54 -6.31 -10.82
CA VAL A 182 13.06 -4.99 -10.47
C VAL A 182 13.76 -4.41 -11.69
N ASP A 183 13.17 -3.38 -12.29
CA ASP A 183 13.74 -2.66 -13.42
C ASP A 183 14.66 -1.56 -12.94
N ALA A 184 15.89 -1.49 -13.47
CA ALA A 184 16.93 -0.54 -13.01
C ALA A 184 16.69 0.93 -13.41
N GLY A 185 15.50 1.29 -13.89
CA GLY A 185 15.15 2.65 -14.28
C GLY A 185 15.89 3.20 -15.51
N THR A 186 16.88 2.49 -16.04
CA THR A 186 17.77 2.95 -17.12
C THR A 186 16.99 3.29 -18.39
N ASN A 187 16.01 2.45 -18.73
CA ASN A 187 15.16 2.65 -19.89
C ASN A 187 13.89 3.46 -19.58
N LEU A 188 13.77 4.00 -18.36
CA LEU A 188 12.61 4.77 -17.88
C LEU A 188 12.89 6.28 -17.78
N GLN A 189 14.09 6.74 -18.12
CA GLN A 189 14.50 8.15 -17.99
C GLN A 189 13.94 9.08 -19.08
N THR A 190 13.27 8.54 -20.10
CA THR A 190 12.69 9.35 -21.19
C THR A 190 11.21 9.02 -21.33
N PRO A 191 10.31 10.01 -21.25
CA PRO A 191 8.88 9.80 -21.29
C PRO A 191 8.42 9.44 -22.70
N VAL A 192 8.53 8.16 -23.05
CA VAL A 192 8.05 7.62 -24.33
C VAL A 192 7.21 6.37 -24.08
N THR A 193 6.11 6.28 -24.81
CA THR A 193 5.23 5.12 -24.76
C THR A 193 5.93 3.91 -25.36
N ARG A 194 6.08 2.84 -24.57
CA ARG A 194 6.74 1.60 -24.99
C ARG A 194 6.23 0.41 -24.19
N THR A 195 6.54 -0.81 -24.66
CA THR A 195 6.28 -2.04 -23.92
C THR A 195 7.60 -2.67 -23.49
N ILE A 196 7.69 -3.08 -22.23
CA ILE A 196 8.79 -3.88 -21.68
C ILE A 196 8.24 -5.27 -21.35
N VAL A 197 8.93 -6.31 -21.82
CA VAL A 197 8.63 -7.69 -21.42
C VAL A 197 9.43 -7.98 -20.16
N ALA A 198 8.77 -8.19 -19.03
CA ALA A 198 9.38 -8.37 -17.72
C ALA A 198 10.38 -9.53 -17.70
N ASN A 199 10.17 -10.57 -18.50
CA ASN A 199 11.11 -11.68 -18.67
C ASN A 199 12.49 -11.27 -19.22
N ALA A 200 12.62 -10.08 -19.82
CA ALA A 200 13.89 -9.55 -20.30
C ALA A 200 14.65 -8.72 -19.25
N ILE A 201 14.02 -8.40 -18.10
CA ILE A 201 14.69 -7.71 -16.99
C ILE A 201 15.81 -8.61 -16.46
N GLY A 202 16.97 -8.02 -16.17
CA GLY A 202 18.19 -8.74 -15.79
C GLY A 202 19.04 -9.19 -17.00
N THR A 203 18.72 -8.70 -18.21
CA THR A 203 19.58 -8.86 -19.40
C THR A 203 20.41 -7.60 -19.64
N THR A 204 21.41 -7.67 -20.52
CA THR A 204 22.18 -6.47 -20.92
C THR A 204 21.32 -5.36 -21.53
N ALA A 205 20.25 -5.71 -22.25
CA ALA A 205 19.36 -4.75 -22.90
C ALA A 205 18.36 -4.09 -21.92
N GLN A 206 18.01 -4.82 -20.86
CA GLN A 206 17.14 -4.34 -19.78
C GLN A 206 17.77 -4.71 -18.43
N PRO A 207 18.75 -3.93 -17.95
CA PRO A 207 19.39 -4.16 -16.67
C PRO A 207 18.38 -4.14 -15.53
N GLY A 208 18.61 -4.99 -14.53
CA GLY A 208 17.72 -5.11 -13.39
C GLY A 208 17.99 -6.36 -12.58
N LEU A 209 16.99 -6.80 -11.83
CA LEU A 209 17.02 -7.97 -10.99
C LEU A 209 15.70 -8.74 -11.14
N VAL A 210 15.78 -10.07 -11.18
CA VAL A 210 14.61 -10.94 -11.03
C VAL A 210 14.79 -11.78 -9.78
N LEU A 211 13.88 -11.64 -8.82
CA LEU A 211 13.79 -12.48 -7.64
C LEU A 211 12.71 -13.53 -7.87
N GLN A 212 13.00 -14.80 -7.59
CA GLN A 212 12.07 -15.89 -7.83
C GLN A 212 11.89 -16.77 -6.60
N GLY A 213 10.63 -17.06 -6.26
CA GLY A 213 10.29 -18.01 -5.21
C GLY A 213 10.44 -19.47 -5.64
N THR A 214 10.21 -20.37 -4.70
CA THR A 214 10.03 -21.80 -5.01
C THR A 214 8.56 -22.12 -5.30
N ALA A 215 8.29 -23.24 -5.97
CA ALA A 215 6.95 -23.59 -6.43
C ALA A 215 5.89 -23.54 -5.32
N GLY A 216 4.84 -22.75 -5.53
CA GLY A 216 3.70 -22.61 -4.62
C GLY A 216 3.87 -21.56 -3.52
N GLU A 217 4.97 -20.80 -3.49
CA GLU A 217 5.19 -19.77 -2.46
C GLU A 217 4.47 -18.44 -2.74
N ASN A 218 4.07 -18.20 -4.00
CA ASN A 218 3.48 -16.95 -4.47
C ASN A 218 4.35 -15.72 -4.17
N ALA A 219 5.66 -15.81 -4.40
CA ALA A 219 6.58 -14.69 -4.21
C ALA A 219 6.22 -13.47 -5.06
N GLY A 220 6.31 -12.28 -4.46
CA GLY A 220 5.86 -11.05 -5.11
C GLY A 220 4.35 -10.82 -4.97
N SER A 221 3.69 -11.44 -3.99
CA SER A 221 2.30 -11.09 -3.63
C SER A 221 2.22 -9.70 -3.00
N ALA A 222 3.29 -9.30 -2.30
CA ALA A 222 3.52 -7.95 -1.79
C ALA A 222 5.00 -7.59 -2.01
N VAL A 223 5.26 -6.35 -2.39
CA VAL A 223 6.60 -5.81 -2.55
C VAL A 223 6.60 -4.39 -2.00
N SER A 224 7.64 -4.01 -1.26
CA SER A 224 7.83 -2.62 -0.82
C SER A 224 9.30 -2.32 -0.65
N ARG A 225 9.66 -1.04 -0.69
CA ARG A 225 10.95 -0.56 -0.23
C ARG A 225 11.05 -0.79 1.29
N ALA A 226 12.18 -1.26 1.78
CA ALA A 226 12.44 -1.42 3.21
C ALA A 226 13.02 -0.14 3.86
N GLY A 227 13.49 0.81 3.07
CA GLY A 227 14.37 1.89 3.53
C GLY A 227 15.82 1.43 3.50
N ASP A 228 16.73 2.15 4.14
CA ASP A 228 18.11 1.68 4.36
C ASP A 228 18.14 0.94 5.71
N PHE A 229 17.80 -0.35 5.71
CA PHE A 229 17.60 -1.13 6.93
C PHE A 229 18.95 -1.54 7.56
N ASP A 230 19.96 -1.82 6.73
CA ASP A 230 21.31 -2.14 7.21
C ASP A 230 22.26 -0.95 7.32
N GLY A 231 21.81 0.26 7.00
CA GLY A 231 22.51 1.52 7.23
C GLY A 231 23.74 1.70 6.34
N ASP A 232 23.72 1.14 5.14
CA ASP A 232 24.82 1.22 4.17
C ASP A 232 24.66 2.36 3.15
N GLY A 233 23.54 3.09 3.23
CA GLY A 233 23.17 4.20 2.34
C GLY A 233 22.36 3.79 1.11
N THR A 234 22.14 2.50 0.89
CA THR A 234 21.36 1.95 -0.21
C THR A 234 19.95 1.61 0.24
N ALA A 235 18.97 1.72 -0.65
CA ALA A 235 17.63 1.24 -0.35
C ALA A 235 17.59 -0.29 -0.35
N ASP A 236 16.87 -0.89 0.58
CA ASP A 236 16.60 -2.33 0.66
C ASP A 236 15.19 -2.66 0.16
N LEU A 237 14.94 -3.96 -0.06
CA LEU A 237 13.70 -4.47 -0.63
C LEU A 237 13.01 -5.49 0.30
N LEU A 238 11.69 -5.41 0.39
CA LEU A 238 10.84 -6.41 1.00
C LEU A 238 10.04 -7.17 -0.05
N VAL A 239 9.96 -8.50 0.11
CA VAL A 239 9.14 -9.37 -0.75
C VAL A 239 8.32 -10.33 0.11
N GLY A 240 7.01 -10.35 -0.13
CA GLY A 240 6.04 -11.23 0.51
C GLY A 240 5.74 -12.49 -0.30
N SER A 241 5.64 -13.63 0.39
CA SER A 241 5.31 -14.97 -0.14
C SER A 241 4.32 -15.69 0.78
N PRO A 242 3.06 -15.22 0.86
CA PRO A 242 2.08 -15.67 1.84
C PRO A 242 1.62 -17.13 1.67
N ALA A 243 1.87 -17.75 0.52
CA ALA A 243 1.50 -19.15 0.28
C ALA A 243 2.61 -20.15 0.63
N ALA A 244 3.81 -19.65 0.99
CA ALA A 244 4.95 -20.49 1.34
C ALA A 244 4.60 -21.50 2.44
N ALA A 245 5.16 -22.71 2.33
CA ALA A 245 5.01 -23.82 3.26
C ALA A 245 3.57 -23.98 3.79
N THR A 246 2.62 -24.27 2.89
CA THR A 246 1.20 -24.48 3.21
C THR A 246 0.54 -23.25 3.84
N ASN A 247 0.75 -22.07 3.26
CA ASN A 247 0.23 -20.80 3.76
C ASN A 247 0.68 -20.43 5.19
N THR A 248 1.78 -21.01 5.70
CA THR A 248 2.49 -20.40 6.84
C THR A 248 3.00 -19.01 6.42
N GLY A 249 3.49 -18.93 5.19
CA GLY A 249 3.93 -17.69 4.57
C GLY A 249 5.33 -17.28 5.00
N ARG A 250 5.93 -16.40 4.21
CA ARG A 250 7.27 -15.87 4.44
C ARG A 250 7.37 -14.44 3.90
N ALA A 251 8.15 -13.61 4.59
CA ALA A 251 8.65 -12.35 4.07
C ALA A 251 10.18 -12.42 3.91
N TYR A 252 10.69 -11.72 2.92
CA TYR A 252 12.12 -11.64 2.59
C TYR A 252 12.54 -10.18 2.65
N LEU A 253 13.65 -9.90 3.36
CA LEU A 253 14.39 -8.65 3.32
C LEU A 253 15.63 -8.89 2.46
N ILE A 254 15.81 -8.13 1.39
CA ILE A 254 16.94 -8.23 0.48
C ILE A 254 17.73 -6.92 0.59
N TYR A 255 19.02 -7.03 0.90
CA TYR A 255 19.88 -5.85 0.99
C TYR A 255 20.24 -5.31 -0.38
N GLY A 256 20.07 -4.01 -0.56
CA GLY A 256 20.39 -3.29 -1.78
C GLY A 256 21.87 -3.32 -2.11
N GLY A 257 22.18 -3.06 -3.38
CA GLY A 257 23.55 -2.94 -3.84
C GLY A 257 23.73 -3.29 -5.32
N SER A 258 24.81 -2.78 -5.90
CA SER A 258 25.13 -2.99 -7.32
C SER A 258 25.42 -4.44 -7.69
N ASN A 259 25.73 -5.28 -6.69
CA ASN A 259 25.91 -6.73 -6.86
C ASN A 259 24.59 -7.47 -7.16
N LEU A 260 23.43 -6.83 -6.96
CA LEU A 260 22.13 -7.40 -7.30
C LEU A 260 21.81 -7.33 -8.80
N ILE A 261 22.46 -6.44 -9.55
CA ILE A 261 22.21 -6.28 -10.98
C ILE A 261 22.64 -7.55 -11.72
N THR A 262 21.68 -8.23 -12.34
CA THR A 262 21.96 -9.35 -13.24
C THR A 262 21.96 -8.86 -14.68
N THR A 263 22.82 -9.47 -15.52
CA THR A 263 22.90 -9.15 -16.97
C THR A 263 22.83 -10.38 -17.86
N ASN A 264 22.76 -11.57 -17.25
CA ASN A 264 22.71 -12.88 -17.92
C ASN A 264 21.28 -13.45 -18.03
N GLY A 265 20.26 -12.68 -17.64
CA GLY A 265 18.85 -13.08 -17.64
C GLY A 265 18.51 -14.19 -16.64
N GLN A 266 19.39 -14.49 -15.68
CA GLN A 266 19.13 -15.51 -14.67
C GLN A 266 18.52 -14.88 -13.41
N PRO A 267 17.47 -15.48 -12.84
CA PRO A 267 16.88 -15.02 -11.59
C PRO A 267 17.78 -15.37 -10.39
N LEU A 268 17.73 -14.53 -9.35
CA LEU A 268 18.20 -14.88 -8.02
C LEU A 268 17.08 -15.58 -7.27
N LEU A 269 17.38 -16.73 -6.67
CA LEU A 269 16.39 -17.53 -5.96
C LEU A 269 16.25 -17.05 -4.52
N LEU A 270 15.02 -16.78 -4.09
CA LEU A 270 14.73 -16.36 -2.71
C LEU A 270 15.08 -17.45 -1.67
N SER A 271 15.19 -18.72 -2.09
CA SER A 271 15.70 -19.79 -1.23
C SER A 271 17.18 -19.62 -0.85
N GLN A 272 17.92 -18.74 -1.53
CA GLN A 272 19.32 -18.41 -1.25
C GLN A 272 19.46 -17.16 -0.37
N ILE A 273 18.36 -16.56 0.07
CA ILE A 273 18.39 -15.39 0.97
C ILE A 273 19.16 -15.70 2.26
N GLY A 274 19.82 -14.70 2.82
CA GLY A 274 20.63 -14.89 4.03
C GLY A 274 21.96 -15.60 3.77
N THR A 275 22.33 -15.84 2.52
CA THR A 275 23.68 -16.30 2.12
C THR A 275 24.53 -15.14 1.63
N SER A 276 25.81 -15.40 1.33
CA SER A 276 26.67 -14.41 0.67
C SER A 276 26.26 -14.08 -0.76
N THR A 277 25.51 -14.96 -1.42
CA THR A 277 25.04 -14.76 -2.81
C THR A 277 23.85 -13.81 -2.86
N LEU A 278 22.94 -13.94 -1.88
CA LEU A 278 21.79 -13.04 -1.73
C LEU A 278 21.72 -12.59 -0.26
N PRO A 279 22.49 -11.53 0.10
CA PRO A 279 22.47 -10.96 1.44
C PRO A 279 21.08 -10.47 1.83
N GLY A 280 20.74 -10.62 3.12
CA GLY A 280 19.42 -10.30 3.62
C GLY A 280 18.92 -11.33 4.64
N ALA A 281 17.60 -11.37 4.81
CA ALA A 281 16.98 -12.28 5.76
C ALA A 281 15.60 -12.76 5.30
N SER A 282 15.16 -13.87 5.89
CA SER A 282 13.77 -14.30 5.77
C SER A 282 13.09 -14.45 7.12
N PHE A 283 11.78 -14.20 7.13
CA PHE A 283 10.91 -14.26 8.29
C PHE A 283 9.71 -15.14 7.95
N ALA A 284 9.66 -16.34 8.52
CA ALA A 284 8.60 -17.31 8.29
C ALA A 284 7.52 -17.25 9.39
N GLY A 285 6.27 -17.46 8.98
CA GLY A 285 5.19 -17.83 9.89
C GLY A 285 5.40 -19.22 10.48
N THR A 286 4.63 -19.58 11.50
CA THR A 286 4.83 -20.83 12.25
C THR A 286 3.66 -21.79 12.14
N ALA A 287 2.44 -21.29 11.87
CA ALA A 287 1.24 -22.09 11.71
C ALA A 287 0.65 -21.98 10.30
N SER A 288 0.10 -23.11 9.82
CA SER A 288 -0.59 -23.16 8.54
C SER A 288 -1.75 -22.16 8.51
N GLY A 289 -1.74 -21.25 7.53
CA GLY A 289 -2.76 -20.24 7.37
C GLY A 289 -2.41 -18.87 7.93
N ASP A 290 -1.27 -18.71 8.61
CA ASP A 290 -0.79 -17.40 9.11
C ASP A 290 -0.67 -16.36 7.99
N ARG A 291 -0.30 -16.82 6.78
CA ARG A 291 -0.06 -15.99 5.59
C ARG A 291 0.94 -14.87 5.85
N THR A 292 2.02 -15.16 6.57
CA THR A 292 3.10 -14.20 6.80
C THR A 292 3.64 -13.64 5.48
N GLY A 293 3.85 -12.32 5.43
CA GLY A 293 4.25 -11.64 4.21
C GLY A 293 3.08 -11.38 3.24
N PHE A 294 1.83 -11.48 3.71
CA PHE A 294 0.66 -11.05 2.92
C PHE A 294 0.75 -9.56 2.58
N ALA A 295 1.20 -8.76 3.54
CA ALA A 295 1.59 -7.37 3.36
C ALA A 295 2.98 -7.16 3.98
N VAL A 296 3.80 -6.36 3.32
CA VAL A 296 5.12 -5.92 3.81
C VAL A 296 5.27 -4.44 3.51
N ASN A 297 5.89 -3.68 4.40
CA ASN A 297 6.19 -2.28 4.15
C ASN A 297 7.36 -1.80 5.02
N SER A 298 8.03 -0.71 4.64
CA SER A 298 8.89 0.01 5.57
C SER A 298 8.04 0.63 6.68
N ALA A 299 8.60 0.71 7.88
CA ALA A 299 8.07 1.48 8.99
C ALA A 299 8.72 2.88 9.08
N GLY A 300 9.50 3.30 8.08
CA GLY A 300 10.34 4.49 8.20
C GLY A 300 11.45 4.29 9.23
N ASP A 301 12.02 5.38 9.75
CA ASP A 301 12.91 5.36 10.92
C ASP A 301 12.05 5.60 12.16
N PHE A 302 11.33 4.56 12.58
CA PHE A 302 10.23 4.67 13.55
C PHE A 302 10.75 4.99 14.96
N ASN A 303 12.01 4.66 15.23
CA ASN A 303 12.70 4.97 16.48
C ASN A 303 13.72 6.11 16.39
N GLY A 304 13.93 6.72 15.21
CA GLY A 304 14.84 7.85 15.04
C GLY A 304 16.32 7.48 15.22
N ASP A 305 16.70 6.22 14.97
CA ASP A 305 18.09 5.76 15.10
C ASP A 305 18.92 5.92 13.82
N GLY A 306 18.31 6.45 12.76
CA GLY A 306 18.89 6.71 11.46
C GLY A 306 18.86 5.51 10.52
N ARG A 307 18.18 4.42 10.86
CA ARG A 307 18.00 3.23 10.02
C ARG A 307 16.54 3.03 9.67
N GLY A 308 16.29 2.41 8.53
CA GLY A 308 14.94 1.98 8.19
C GLY A 308 14.50 0.81 9.06
N ASP A 309 13.24 0.83 9.45
CA ASP A 309 12.51 -0.25 10.10
C ASP A 309 11.53 -0.89 9.13
N ILE A 310 11.06 -2.10 9.42
CA ILE A 310 10.14 -2.84 8.55
C ILE A 310 8.94 -3.40 9.31
N MET A 311 7.83 -3.55 8.59
CA MET A 311 6.61 -4.19 9.06
C MET A 311 6.27 -5.41 8.21
N ILE A 312 5.89 -6.49 8.86
CA ILE A 312 5.46 -7.74 8.23
C ILE A 312 4.06 -8.11 8.74
N GLY A 313 3.08 -8.19 7.84
CA GLY A 313 1.71 -8.55 8.15
C GLY A 313 1.44 -10.05 8.00
N SER A 314 0.75 -10.62 8.99
CA SER A 314 0.28 -12.01 9.00
C SER A 314 -1.22 -12.05 9.34
N PRO A 315 -2.11 -11.59 8.45
CA PRO A 315 -3.53 -11.40 8.75
C PRO A 315 -4.30 -12.70 9.03
N GLY A 316 -3.75 -13.86 8.69
CA GLY A 316 -4.35 -15.17 8.98
C GLY A 316 -3.95 -15.75 10.33
N TRP A 317 -2.97 -15.13 11.02
CA TRP A 317 -2.45 -15.61 12.30
C TRP A 317 -3.55 -15.79 13.35
N MET A 318 -3.42 -16.86 14.16
CA MET A 318 -4.42 -17.30 15.14
C MET A 318 -5.86 -17.30 14.59
N THR A 319 -6.07 -17.97 13.46
CA THR A 319 -7.39 -18.11 12.82
C THR A 319 -8.01 -16.75 12.46
N GLY A 320 -7.20 -15.83 11.92
CA GLY A 320 -7.66 -14.53 11.44
C GLY A 320 -7.71 -13.42 12.50
N GLN A 321 -7.15 -13.63 13.69
CA GLN A 321 -6.82 -12.51 14.59
C GLN A 321 -5.92 -11.51 13.87
N GLY A 322 -4.90 -12.02 13.20
CA GLY A 322 -3.91 -11.24 12.48
C GLY A 322 -2.90 -10.57 13.41
N ARG A 323 -1.69 -10.37 12.89
CA ARG A 323 -0.62 -9.63 13.56
C ARG A 323 0.24 -8.82 12.59
N VAL A 324 0.94 -7.84 13.13
CA VAL A 324 2.02 -7.10 12.48
C VAL A 324 3.27 -7.20 13.32
N ASP A 325 4.36 -7.63 12.71
CA ASP A 325 5.68 -7.64 13.33
C ASP A 325 6.47 -6.42 12.83
N LEU A 326 6.74 -5.47 13.72
CA LEU A 326 7.65 -4.34 13.51
C LEU A 326 9.05 -4.75 13.93
N ILE A 327 9.99 -4.74 13.00
CA ILE A 327 11.37 -5.16 13.19
C ILE A 327 12.26 -3.96 12.95
N TYR A 328 13.10 -3.64 13.94
CA TYR A 328 13.96 -2.47 13.88
C TYR A 328 15.25 -2.73 13.10
N GLY A 329 15.68 -1.74 12.33
CA GLY A 329 17.00 -1.69 11.70
C GLY A 329 18.10 -1.77 12.74
N ARG A 330 19.26 -2.35 12.41
CA ARG A 330 20.30 -2.61 13.42
C ARG A 330 21.70 -2.89 12.89
N THR A 331 22.67 -2.82 13.80
CA THR A 331 24.04 -3.32 13.62
C THR A 331 24.37 -4.38 14.70
N PRO A 332 25.03 -5.51 14.36
CA PRO A 332 25.27 -5.99 12.99
C PRO A 332 23.96 -6.23 12.24
N ARG A 333 24.01 -6.12 10.91
CA ARG A 333 22.83 -6.29 10.05
C ARG A 333 22.22 -7.67 10.19
N THR A 334 20.91 -7.75 9.99
CA THR A 334 20.14 -8.98 10.06
C THR A 334 20.46 -9.91 8.90
N GLN A 335 21.08 -11.05 9.19
CA GLN A 335 21.46 -12.02 8.16
C GLN A 335 21.00 -13.43 8.55
N GLY A 336 20.21 -14.08 7.69
CA GLY A 336 19.82 -15.48 7.86
C GLY A 336 18.32 -15.74 7.76
N ASN A 337 17.87 -16.89 8.28
CA ASN A 337 16.48 -17.32 8.21
C ASN A 337 15.90 -17.44 9.60
N PHE A 338 14.78 -16.76 9.84
CA PHE A 338 14.15 -16.61 11.13
C PHE A 338 12.68 -17.03 11.06
N THR A 339 12.11 -17.41 12.20
CA THR A 339 10.67 -17.50 12.39
C THR A 339 10.22 -16.32 13.25
N LEU A 340 9.04 -15.76 12.95
CA LEU A 340 8.54 -14.59 13.68
C LEU A 340 8.42 -14.85 15.19
N ASP A 341 7.92 -16.02 15.58
CA ASP A 341 7.76 -16.38 17.01
C ASP A 341 9.10 -16.54 17.76
N ALA A 342 10.23 -16.64 17.04
CA ALA A 342 11.56 -16.77 17.62
C ALA A 342 12.32 -15.44 17.70
N LEU A 343 11.76 -14.32 17.20
CA LEU A 343 12.43 -13.02 17.20
C LEU A 343 12.80 -12.54 18.62
N GLY A 344 12.00 -12.90 19.63
CA GLY A 344 12.27 -12.55 21.03
C GLY A 344 13.45 -13.26 21.69
N THR A 345 14.12 -14.20 21.01
CA THR A 345 15.22 -15.01 21.58
C THR A 345 16.62 -14.46 21.31
N SER A 346 16.76 -13.15 21.04
CA SER A 346 18.00 -12.45 20.65
C SER A 346 18.38 -12.61 19.17
N PRO A 347 18.92 -11.57 18.49
CA PRO A 347 19.25 -10.25 19.02
C PRO A 347 18.28 -9.15 18.51
N PHE A 348 17.08 -9.49 18.06
CA PHE A 348 16.15 -8.52 17.49
C PHE A 348 15.51 -7.64 18.55
N THR A 349 15.44 -6.34 18.26
CA THR A 349 14.42 -5.46 18.83
C THR A 349 13.21 -5.56 17.90
N PHE A 350 12.03 -5.84 18.46
CA PHE A 350 10.79 -5.98 17.69
C PHE A 350 9.57 -5.71 18.56
N ALA A 351 8.48 -5.29 17.92
CA ALA A 351 7.14 -5.23 18.51
C ALA A 351 6.17 -6.08 17.68
N GLU A 352 5.26 -6.78 18.34
CA GLU A 352 4.19 -7.54 17.70
C GLU A 352 2.83 -6.90 18.01
N PHE A 353 2.17 -6.33 17.01
CA PHE A 353 0.84 -5.77 17.13
C PHE A 353 -0.21 -6.83 16.78
N GLN A 354 -1.02 -7.24 17.75
CA GLN A 354 -2.06 -8.27 17.56
C GLN A 354 -3.44 -7.64 17.37
N GLY A 355 -4.24 -8.20 16.45
CA GLY A 355 -5.61 -7.78 16.22
C GLY A 355 -6.53 -8.00 17.43
N ASP A 356 -7.59 -7.19 17.51
CA ASP A 356 -8.59 -7.24 18.58
C ASP A 356 -9.54 -8.45 18.42
N LEU A 357 -9.12 -9.61 18.92
CA LEU A 357 -9.91 -10.83 18.81
C LEU A 357 -11.06 -10.85 19.81
N THR A 358 -12.27 -10.61 19.30
CA THR A 358 -13.51 -10.99 19.99
C THR A 358 -14.01 -12.33 19.48
N ALA A 359 -14.68 -13.12 20.33
CA ALA A 359 -15.09 -14.48 20.00
C ALA A 359 -15.93 -14.53 18.71
N GLY A 360 -15.50 -15.36 17.75
CA GLY A 360 -16.18 -15.53 16.47
C GLY A 360 -15.87 -14.46 15.41
N THR A 361 -14.92 -13.55 15.67
CA THR A 361 -14.47 -12.56 14.68
C THR A 361 -13.12 -12.91 14.08
N MET A 362 -12.81 -12.32 12.92
CA MET A 362 -11.51 -12.42 12.25
C MET A 362 -11.03 -11.00 11.91
N PRO A 363 -10.42 -10.26 12.85
CA PRO A 363 -9.99 -8.88 12.63
C PRO A 363 -9.07 -8.67 11.42
N MET A 364 -8.20 -9.65 11.13
CA MET A 364 -7.20 -9.60 10.07
C MET A 364 -6.24 -8.40 10.19
N ALA A 365 -5.73 -8.12 11.40
CA ALA A 365 -4.71 -7.08 11.57
C ALA A 365 -3.47 -7.38 10.70
N GLY A 366 -2.88 -6.34 10.12
CA GLY A 366 -1.75 -6.47 9.18
C GLY A 366 -2.16 -6.82 7.76
N TYR A 367 -3.44 -6.65 7.40
CA TYR A 367 -3.90 -6.83 6.03
C TYR A 367 -3.35 -5.74 5.08
N ALA A 368 -3.22 -4.52 5.58
CA ALA A 368 -2.60 -3.39 4.89
C ALA A 368 -1.78 -2.58 5.90
N MET A 369 -0.65 -2.02 5.48
CA MET A 369 0.24 -1.25 6.35
C MET A 369 0.92 -0.15 5.53
N SER A 370 1.16 1.01 6.14
CA SER A 370 1.92 2.09 5.52
C SER A 370 2.65 2.90 6.58
N PRO A 371 3.87 3.37 6.32
CA PRO A 371 4.43 4.46 7.09
C PRO A 371 3.66 5.75 6.78
N VAL A 372 3.69 6.68 7.73
CA VAL A 372 3.13 8.02 7.61
C VAL A 372 4.18 8.97 8.14
N ARG A 373 4.45 10.08 7.44
CA ARG A 373 5.31 11.13 7.98
C ARG A 373 4.75 11.66 9.30
N ASP A 374 5.64 12.20 10.14
CA ASP A 374 5.32 12.89 11.40
C ASP A 374 4.03 13.72 11.31
N MET A 375 3.00 13.24 12.00
CA MET A 375 1.70 13.87 12.13
C MET A 375 1.56 14.66 13.41
N ASN A 376 2.29 14.28 14.45
CA ASN A 376 2.10 14.82 15.79
C ASN A 376 3.11 15.94 16.15
N GLY A 377 4.14 16.12 15.32
CA GLY A 377 5.21 17.10 15.45
C GLY A 377 6.37 16.67 16.36
N ASP A 378 6.54 15.39 16.65
CA ASP A 378 7.61 14.85 17.50
C ASP A 378 8.93 14.56 16.75
N GLY A 379 8.92 14.72 15.43
CA GLY A 379 10.07 14.50 14.55
C GLY A 379 10.25 13.05 14.11
N LEU A 380 9.41 12.12 14.54
CA LEU A 380 9.42 10.72 14.14
C LEU A 380 8.25 10.44 13.21
N ASN A 381 8.44 9.52 12.28
CA ASN A 381 7.34 9.08 11.45
C ASN A 381 6.43 8.09 12.22
N GLU A 382 5.16 8.05 11.85
CA GLU A 382 4.20 7.08 12.35
C GLU A 382 3.99 5.91 11.38
N ILE A 383 3.16 4.96 11.80
CA ILE A 383 2.70 3.85 10.97
C ILE A 383 1.18 3.70 11.07
N VAL A 384 0.54 3.28 9.99
CA VAL A 384 -0.87 2.88 9.98
C VAL A 384 -1.02 1.40 9.67
N ILE A 385 -1.85 0.71 10.45
CA ILE A 385 -2.16 -0.73 10.31
C ILE A 385 -3.66 -0.91 10.04
N GLY A 386 -4.00 -1.58 8.95
CA GLY A 386 -5.36 -1.96 8.59
C GLY A 386 -5.80 -3.31 9.16
N SER A 387 -7.05 -3.39 9.62
CA SER A 387 -7.71 -4.59 10.15
C SER A 387 -9.14 -4.69 9.61
N PRO A 388 -9.31 -4.98 8.31
CA PRO A 388 -10.60 -4.89 7.62
C PRO A 388 -11.66 -5.88 8.11
N GLY A 389 -11.28 -6.95 8.79
CA GLY A 389 -12.21 -7.93 9.36
C GLY A 389 -12.70 -7.57 10.76
N PHE A 390 -12.20 -6.47 11.37
CA PHE A 390 -12.59 -6.02 12.70
C PHE A 390 -14.11 -5.83 12.81
N ASN A 391 -14.68 -6.21 13.96
CA ASN A 391 -16.11 -6.11 14.26
C ASN A 391 -17.00 -6.64 13.12
N SER A 392 -16.84 -7.93 12.81
CA SER A 392 -17.58 -8.64 11.74
C SER A 392 -17.47 -7.97 10.36
N GLY A 393 -16.29 -7.46 10.04
CA GLY A 393 -16.00 -6.83 8.74
C GLY A 393 -16.40 -5.36 8.64
N SER A 394 -16.75 -4.70 9.75
CA SER A 394 -16.85 -3.23 9.78
C SER A 394 -15.49 -2.61 9.42
N GLY A 395 -14.41 -3.23 9.87
CA GLY A 395 -13.03 -2.82 9.62
C GLY A 395 -12.53 -1.77 10.61
N ALA A 396 -11.21 -1.63 10.67
CA ALA A 396 -10.51 -0.63 11.47
C ALA A 396 -9.16 -0.28 10.84
N ALA A 397 -8.62 0.88 11.21
CA ALA A 397 -7.24 1.26 10.97
C ALA A 397 -6.64 1.80 12.27
N TYR A 398 -5.37 1.53 12.53
CA TYR A 398 -4.68 1.93 13.77
C TYR A 398 -3.49 2.79 13.39
N LEU A 399 -3.37 3.97 13.98
CA LEU A 399 -2.29 4.91 13.69
C LEU A 399 -1.35 4.96 14.88
N ILE A 400 -0.14 4.43 14.75
CA ILE A 400 0.77 4.21 15.86
C ILE A 400 1.91 5.24 15.78
N PRO A 401 2.09 6.10 16.81
CA PRO A 401 3.16 7.09 16.86
C PRO A 401 4.55 6.47 16.88
N GLY A 402 5.49 7.10 16.18
CA GLY A 402 6.92 6.81 16.33
C GLY A 402 7.37 6.95 17.78
N ASN A 403 8.42 6.23 18.18
CA ASN A 403 8.91 6.24 19.55
C ASN A 403 10.43 6.13 19.61
N PRO A 404 11.14 7.15 20.16
CA PRO A 404 12.60 7.10 20.24
C PRO A 404 13.10 5.99 21.18
N ASN A 405 12.23 5.46 22.03
CA ASN A 405 12.47 4.21 22.75
C ASN A 405 11.73 3.09 22.00
N PRO A 406 12.45 2.17 21.32
CA PRO A 406 11.84 1.12 20.54
C PRO A 406 10.74 0.38 21.31
N LEU A 407 9.59 0.18 20.66
CA LEU A 407 8.52 -0.64 21.19
C LEU A 407 9.00 -2.08 21.24
N THR A 408 8.68 -2.80 22.31
CA THR A 408 9.10 -4.20 22.46
C THR A 408 7.98 -5.11 22.95
N GLY A 409 7.97 -6.34 22.45
CA GLY A 409 7.07 -7.39 22.91
C GLY A 409 5.68 -7.31 22.27
N ILE A 410 4.71 -7.94 22.92
CA ILE A 410 3.35 -8.09 22.39
C ILE A 410 2.50 -6.90 22.80
N LEU A 411 1.86 -6.29 21.80
CA LEU A 411 1.03 -5.10 21.88
C LEU A 411 -0.35 -5.41 21.31
N GLN A 412 -1.38 -5.34 22.14
CA GLN A 412 -2.76 -5.54 21.68
C GLN A 412 -3.31 -4.26 21.06
N LEU A 413 -3.80 -4.33 19.81
CA LEU A 413 -4.44 -3.19 19.14
C LEU A 413 -5.76 -2.77 19.82
N SER A 414 -6.29 -3.58 20.75
CA SER A 414 -7.51 -3.35 21.52
C SER A 414 -7.32 -2.62 22.86
N GLN A 415 -6.09 -2.52 23.36
CA GLN A 415 -5.83 -1.96 24.69
C GLN A 415 -5.70 -0.44 24.64
N ASN A 416 -6.54 0.26 25.42
CA ASN A 416 -6.53 1.71 25.62
C ASN A 416 -5.19 2.23 26.19
N GLU A 417 -4.45 3.01 25.40
CA GLU A 417 -3.73 4.28 25.67
C GLU A 417 -3.23 4.66 27.10
N GLN A 418 -2.83 3.72 27.96
CA GLN A 418 -1.86 4.02 29.04
C GLN A 418 -0.41 3.76 28.58
N ALA A 419 -0.24 3.31 27.33
CA ALA A 419 1.01 3.02 26.62
C ALA A 419 0.79 3.33 25.11
N PRO A 420 1.85 3.50 24.30
CA PRO A 420 1.94 4.49 23.20
C PRO A 420 1.26 4.07 21.87
N ILE A 421 0.11 3.40 21.92
CA ILE A 421 -0.57 2.91 20.72
C ILE A 421 -1.84 3.73 20.54
N PHE A 422 -1.86 4.54 19.48
CA PHE A 422 -3.03 5.27 19.06
C PHE A 422 -3.76 4.47 17.97
N GLY A 423 -5.08 4.58 17.94
CA GLY A 423 -5.93 3.88 16.99
C GLY A 423 -7.07 4.78 16.55
N ILE A 424 -7.09 5.19 15.28
CA ILE A 424 -8.27 5.86 14.72
C ILE A 424 -9.21 4.78 14.20
N THR A 425 -10.05 4.26 15.09
CA THR A 425 -11.03 3.26 14.70
C THR A 425 -12.16 3.92 13.90
N PHE A 426 -12.15 3.72 12.58
CA PHE A 426 -13.28 4.05 11.70
C PHE A 426 -14.32 2.94 11.76
N VAL A 427 -15.37 3.15 12.55
CA VAL A 427 -16.54 2.26 12.57
C VAL A 427 -17.70 2.93 11.84
N THR A 428 -18.37 2.15 11.01
CA THR A 428 -19.51 2.60 10.22
C THR A 428 -20.79 2.14 10.90
N SER A 429 -21.80 3.00 11.01
CA SER A 429 -23.08 2.62 11.63
C SER A 429 -24.02 1.85 10.68
N GLN A 430 -23.52 1.38 9.52
CA GLN A 430 -24.31 0.67 8.50
C GLN A 430 -24.79 -0.68 9.07
N PRO A 431 -26.10 -0.93 9.21
CA PRO A 431 -26.60 -2.09 9.95
C PRO A 431 -26.47 -3.46 9.25
N ALA A 432 -25.97 -3.56 8.01
CA ALA A 432 -26.24 -4.75 7.19
C ALA A 432 -25.11 -5.27 6.27
N ALA A 433 -23.93 -4.66 6.19
CA ALA A 433 -22.85 -5.20 5.35
C ALA A 433 -21.44 -4.85 5.84
N PRO A 434 -20.47 -5.77 5.73
CA PRO A 434 -19.06 -5.49 5.93
C PRO A 434 -18.57 -4.34 5.04
N ASN A 435 -17.92 -3.35 5.63
CA ASN A 435 -17.39 -2.19 4.90
C ASN A 435 -15.89 -2.29 4.63
N PHE A 436 -15.20 -3.22 5.31
CA PHE A 436 -13.79 -3.52 5.13
C PHE A 436 -12.88 -2.29 5.23
N VAL A 437 -13.19 -1.39 6.17
CA VAL A 437 -12.34 -0.21 6.40
C VAL A 437 -10.93 -0.66 6.80
N GLY A 438 -9.91 -0.04 6.20
CA GLY A 438 -8.51 -0.44 6.41
C GLY A 438 -8.04 -1.57 5.49
N ALA A 439 -8.83 -1.97 4.49
CA ALA A 439 -8.39 -2.95 3.49
C ALA A 439 -7.27 -2.42 2.58
N ALA A 440 -7.12 -1.09 2.51
CA ALA A 440 -5.97 -0.41 1.95
C ALA A 440 -5.67 0.83 2.80
N VAL A 441 -4.40 1.14 3.02
CA VAL A 441 -3.97 2.35 3.73
C VAL A 441 -2.75 2.92 3.02
N SER A 442 -2.65 4.24 2.98
CA SER A 442 -1.49 4.94 2.43
C SER A 442 -1.24 6.19 3.24
N GLY A 443 -0.07 6.28 3.85
CA GLY A 443 0.51 7.53 4.29
C GLY A 443 1.57 7.99 3.29
N ASN A 444 2.02 9.23 3.42
CA ASN A 444 3.13 9.73 2.63
C ASN A 444 4.32 10.06 3.54
N LEU A 445 5.48 9.45 3.28
CA LEU A 445 6.74 9.80 3.93
C LEU A 445 7.44 11.01 3.27
N PHE A 446 7.12 11.31 2.02
CA PHE A 446 7.87 12.24 1.17
C PHE A 446 7.07 13.51 0.85
N SER A 447 7.76 14.54 0.34
CA SER A 447 7.17 15.82 -0.08
C SER A 447 7.03 15.86 -1.61
N PRO A 448 6.04 16.56 -2.18
CA PRO A 448 5.00 17.37 -1.52
C PRO A 448 3.78 16.56 -1.04
N GLN A 449 3.14 17.02 0.04
CA GLN A 449 1.89 16.47 0.60
C GLN A 449 0.66 16.95 -0.17
N VAL A 450 -0.50 16.33 0.08
CA VAL A 450 -1.77 16.62 -0.60
C VAL A 450 -2.22 18.07 -0.41
N ASP A 451 -1.90 18.67 0.75
CA ASP A 451 -2.26 20.04 1.11
C ASP A 451 -1.06 21.01 1.16
N GLY A 452 0.14 20.53 0.82
CA GLY A 452 1.36 21.33 0.77
C GLY A 452 1.95 21.72 2.13
N ASN A 453 1.45 21.17 3.24
CA ASN A 453 2.12 21.30 4.54
C ASN A 453 3.21 20.21 4.72
N ASN A 454 3.90 20.23 5.87
CA ASN A 454 4.94 19.27 6.22
C ASN A 454 4.48 18.23 7.25
N ILE A 455 3.17 18.13 7.48
CA ILE A 455 2.55 17.22 8.43
C ILE A 455 2.05 16.01 7.63
N GLY A 456 2.15 14.80 8.19
CA GLY A 456 1.68 13.61 7.50
C GLY A 456 0.17 13.61 7.25
N ASP A 457 -0.26 13.00 6.15
CA ASP A 457 -1.66 12.68 5.88
C ASP A 457 -1.83 11.18 5.65
N VAL A 458 -3.03 10.67 5.91
CA VAL A 458 -3.37 9.25 5.72
C VAL A 458 -4.63 9.10 4.88
N ILE A 459 -4.58 8.22 3.89
CA ILE A 459 -5.74 7.73 3.14
C ILE A 459 -6.07 6.31 3.61
N ILE A 460 -7.35 6.06 3.90
CA ILE A 460 -7.87 4.76 4.33
C ILE A 460 -8.97 4.33 3.38
N GLY A 461 -8.77 3.17 2.75
CA GLY A 461 -9.73 2.54 1.84
C GLY A 461 -10.74 1.66 2.58
N ALA A 462 -11.97 1.67 2.08
CA ALA A 462 -13.09 0.87 2.56
C ALA A 462 -13.91 0.38 1.35
N PRO A 463 -13.47 -0.68 0.65
CA PRO A 463 -14.07 -1.10 -0.62
C PRO A 463 -15.52 -1.62 -0.47
N GLY A 464 -15.94 -2.05 0.72
CA GLY A 464 -17.33 -2.46 0.99
C GLY A 464 -18.25 -1.29 1.34
N PHE A 465 -17.69 -0.11 1.65
CA PHE A 465 -18.46 1.02 2.16
C PHE A 465 -19.49 1.52 1.13
N SER A 466 -20.67 1.86 1.63
CA SER A 466 -21.78 2.38 0.82
C SER A 466 -22.43 3.57 1.52
N LEU A 467 -22.65 4.66 0.79
CA LEU A 467 -23.28 5.89 1.34
C LEU A 467 -24.80 5.75 1.50
N SER A 468 -25.45 4.85 0.76
CA SER A 468 -26.89 4.57 0.89
C SER A 468 -27.23 3.15 0.46
N ALA A 469 -28.38 2.64 0.89
CA ALA A 469 -28.88 1.32 0.50
C ALA A 469 -29.11 1.17 -1.02
N ALA A 470 -29.26 2.28 -1.75
CA ALA A 470 -29.41 2.28 -3.21
C ALA A 470 -28.09 2.04 -3.96
N PHE A 471 -26.95 2.17 -3.29
CA PHE A 471 -25.62 2.10 -3.90
C PHE A 471 -24.73 1.07 -3.18
N GLN A 472 -25.06 -0.22 -3.31
CA GLN A 472 -24.31 -1.31 -2.69
C GLN A 472 -22.91 -1.48 -3.30
N PHE A 473 -21.92 -1.80 -2.46
CA PHE A 473 -20.53 -2.13 -2.83
C PHE A 473 -19.85 -1.07 -3.69
N THR A 474 -20.07 0.19 -3.36
CA THR A 474 -19.50 1.32 -4.09
C THR A 474 -18.06 1.58 -3.71
N GLY A 475 -17.72 1.38 -2.43
CA GLY A 475 -16.39 1.62 -1.90
C GLY A 475 -16.15 3.09 -1.63
N ALA A 476 -15.34 3.37 -0.61
CA ALA A 476 -14.91 4.71 -0.25
C ALA A 476 -13.43 4.78 0.08
N ALA A 477 -12.88 5.99 -0.02
CA ALA A 477 -11.60 6.37 0.57
C ALA A 477 -11.81 7.57 1.50
N PHE A 478 -11.15 7.54 2.66
CA PHE A 478 -11.17 8.59 3.68
C PHE A 478 -9.80 9.24 3.76
N LEU A 479 -9.73 10.56 3.60
CA LEU A 479 -8.52 11.33 3.89
C LEU A 479 -8.58 11.86 5.33
N LEU A 480 -7.55 11.55 6.10
CA LEU A 480 -7.24 12.15 7.38
C LEU A 480 -6.07 13.11 7.20
N GLN A 481 -6.30 14.38 7.50
CA GLN A 481 -5.27 15.39 7.45
C GLN A 481 -4.59 15.54 8.82
N GLY A 482 -3.27 15.36 8.89
CA GLY A 482 -2.54 15.32 10.15
C GLY A 482 -2.51 16.67 10.87
N GLU A 483 -2.56 17.80 10.14
CA GLU A 483 -2.60 19.15 10.74
C GLU A 483 -3.79 19.35 11.70
N PHE A 484 -4.81 18.49 11.60
CA PHE A 484 -5.99 18.50 12.47
C PHE A 484 -5.92 17.52 13.65
N LEU A 485 -4.90 16.68 13.72
CA LEU A 485 -4.53 15.96 14.94
C LEU A 485 -3.73 16.94 15.79
N GLY A 486 -4.30 17.44 16.90
CA GLY A 486 -3.60 18.43 17.73
C GLY A 486 -2.23 17.92 18.19
N LEU A 487 -1.25 18.83 18.33
CA LEU A 487 0.15 18.64 18.80
C LEU A 487 0.32 17.95 20.18
N ARG A 488 -0.74 17.37 20.73
CA ARG A 488 -0.75 16.60 21.98
C ARG A 488 -1.35 15.24 21.66
N VAL A 489 -0.63 14.46 20.88
CA VAL A 489 -0.76 13.00 20.90
C VAL A 489 0.12 12.51 22.06
N PRO A 490 -0.43 11.71 22.99
CA PRO A 490 -1.80 11.21 23.01
C PRO A 490 -2.84 12.25 23.48
N PRO A 491 -4.03 12.31 22.84
CA PRO A 491 -5.13 13.17 23.30
C PRO A 491 -5.66 12.73 24.68
N ARG A 492 -6.39 13.60 25.39
CA ARG A 492 -7.00 13.28 26.70
C ARG A 492 -8.11 12.20 26.64
N GLN A 493 -8.50 11.72 25.46
CA GLN A 493 -9.61 10.80 25.24
C GLN A 493 -9.26 9.77 24.16
N PRO A 494 -9.40 8.46 24.43
CA PRO A 494 -8.61 7.41 23.79
C PRO A 494 -9.19 6.80 22.50
N ALA A 495 -9.95 7.61 21.76
CA ALA A 495 -10.47 7.24 20.46
C ALA A 495 -10.96 8.50 19.76
N ILE A 496 -10.56 8.68 18.50
CA ILE A 496 -11.42 9.40 17.55
C ILE A 496 -12.44 8.37 17.06
N THR A 497 -13.48 8.11 17.86
CA THR A 497 -14.62 7.31 17.40
C THR A 497 -15.38 8.15 16.40
N SER A 498 -15.07 7.94 15.14
CA SER A 498 -15.81 8.48 14.01
C SER A 498 -16.93 7.49 13.71
N ASP A 499 -18.13 7.69 14.28
CA ASP A 499 -19.34 7.02 13.81
C ASP A 499 -19.63 7.51 12.39
N LEU A 500 -19.11 6.85 11.34
CA LEU A 500 -19.52 7.20 9.97
C LEU A 500 -21.00 6.86 9.80
N ALA A 501 -21.85 7.79 10.22
CA ALA A 501 -23.27 7.60 10.36
C ALA A 501 -23.90 7.77 8.98
N VAL A 502 -24.68 6.77 8.59
CA VAL A 502 -25.82 7.02 7.71
C VAL A 502 -26.80 7.79 8.57
N GLY A 503 -27.14 9.01 8.17
CA GLY A 503 -28.05 9.85 8.94
C GLY A 503 -29.29 9.08 9.39
N THR A 504 -29.63 9.19 10.66
CA THR A 504 -30.95 8.80 11.14
C THR A 504 -31.99 9.58 10.35
N PRO A 505 -33.08 8.95 9.86
CA PRO A 505 -34.24 9.72 9.43
C PRO A 505 -34.68 10.60 10.61
N PRO A 506 -34.97 11.90 10.40
CA PRO A 506 -35.47 12.74 11.47
C PRO A 506 -36.80 12.15 11.97
N PHE A 507 -36.90 11.85 13.26
CA PHE A 507 -38.08 11.31 13.92
C PHE A 507 -39.33 12.14 13.62
N PHE A 508 -40.29 11.60 12.88
CA PHE A 508 -41.60 11.06 13.34
C PHE A 508 -42.30 10.38 12.16
#